data_AF-A0A6B3BQ19-F1
#
_entry.id   AF-A0A6B3BQ19-F1
#
_cell.length_a   1.000
_cell.length_b   1.000
_cell.length_c   1.000
_cell.angle_alpha   90.00
_cell.angle_beta   90.00
_cell.angle_gamma   90.00
#
_symmetry.space_group_name_H-M   'P 1'
#
loop_
_entity.id
_entity.type
_entity.pdbx_description
1 polymer ?
#
loop_
_entity_poly.entity_id
_entity_poly.type
_entity_poly.pdbx_seq_one_letter_code
_entity_poly.pdbx_strand_id
1 'polypeptide(L)'
;MDGQARAAQEALYRALDETVSRLYAEGRLADALKAVEDAAPRIPSRRADTAHLAACLLTLTGRAEDALAALRTALDDGAWWSPAILVDDDDLADVRDLEGFAPLLRESTARHATATGVPLPPVVRRPQGAPRGVLVVLHGADQDAALAAEQWAAAVEAGFVLVAVDSSQRSTPLYRSWPDIGVGIRDITAALAELDEADASLPLLAAGFSAGGRVALLWALSDVSDVAVRPSGFLAVGPALTPAHLDEARRVRAAQGAVRGRMLVGEQDDEVTPEVYDAHAVLVDAGADVTLETIPGLGHDFPADFGRRLPGLLETLLVARPRLAGC
;
A
#
# COMPACT_ATOMS: atom_id res chain seq x y z
N MET A 1 20.78 2.22 13.04
CA MET A 1 20.26 0.92 13.51
C MET A 1 20.40 -0.06 12.38
N ASP A 2 20.91 -1.25 12.67
CA ASP A 2 21.14 -2.31 11.69
C ASP A 2 19.83 -2.72 11.01
N GLY A 3 19.85 -2.88 9.68
CA GLY A 3 18.67 -3.27 8.90
C GLY A 3 18.06 -4.60 9.39
N GLN A 4 18.90 -5.49 9.93
CA GLN A 4 18.45 -6.75 10.54
C GLN A 4 17.59 -6.53 11.79
N ALA A 5 17.92 -5.55 12.63
CA ALA A 5 17.17 -5.25 13.84
C ALA A 5 15.78 -4.65 13.52
N ARG A 6 15.67 -3.88 12.44
CA ARG A 6 14.38 -3.37 11.95
C ARG A 6 13.53 -4.50 11.37
N ALA A 7 14.09 -5.34 10.50
CA ALA A 7 13.38 -6.48 9.93
C ALA A 7 12.84 -7.45 11.01
N ALA A 8 13.61 -7.70 12.06
CA ALA A 8 13.17 -8.53 13.19
C ALA A 8 12.00 -7.90 13.96
N GLN A 9 11.99 -6.58 14.14
CA GLN A 9 10.86 -5.89 14.77
C GLN A 9 9.60 -5.93 13.90
N GLU A 10 9.73 -5.74 12.57
CA GLU A 10 8.60 -5.84 11.65
C GLU A 10 8.00 -7.25 11.64
N ALA A 11 8.83 -8.30 11.61
CA ALA A 11 8.35 -9.68 11.69
C ALA A 11 7.62 -9.96 13.02
N LEU A 12 8.14 -9.42 14.13
CA LEU A 12 7.50 -9.56 15.44
C LEU A 12 6.17 -8.79 15.51
N TYR A 13 6.08 -7.61 14.90
CA TYR A 13 4.84 -6.84 14.84
C TYR A 13 3.76 -7.55 14.01
N ARG A 14 4.10 -8.11 12.84
CA ARG A 14 3.13 -8.88 12.04
C ARG A 14 2.57 -10.09 12.80
N ALA A 15 3.44 -10.85 13.46
CA ALA A 15 3.00 -11.98 14.29
C ALA A 15 2.14 -11.53 15.48
N LEU A 16 2.42 -10.36 16.06
CA LEU A 16 1.59 -9.76 17.10
C LEU A 16 0.23 -9.37 16.55
N ASP A 17 0.17 -8.68 15.41
CA ASP A 17 -1.05 -8.21 14.78
C ASP A 17 -2.01 -9.37 14.42
N GLU A 18 -1.49 -10.44 13.82
CA GLU A 18 -2.25 -11.68 13.58
C GLU A 18 -2.78 -12.30 14.89
N THR A 19 -1.93 -12.33 15.93
CA THR A 19 -2.30 -12.87 17.24
C THR A 19 -3.40 -12.06 17.90
N VAL A 20 -3.28 -10.73 17.87
CA VAL A 20 -4.25 -9.79 18.45
C VAL A 20 -5.56 -9.86 17.68
N SER A 21 -5.54 -9.83 16.36
CA SER A 21 -6.73 -9.94 15.51
C SER A 21 -7.52 -11.21 15.79
N ARG A 22 -6.82 -12.36 15.88
CA ARG A 22 -7.46 -13.63 16.23
C ARG A 22 -8.06 -13.62 17.64
N LEU A 23 -7.33 -13.16 18.65
CA LEU A 23 -7.82 -13.11 20.04
C LEU A 23 -8.98 -12.12 20.20
N TYR A 24 -8.94 -11.01 19.48
CA TYR A 24 -10.02 -10.03 19.41
C TYR A 24 -11.29 -10.65 18.84
N ALA A 25 -11.19 -11.34 17.69
CA ALA A 25 -12.32 -12.06 17.08
C ALA A 25 -12.89 -13.16 17.98
N GLU A 26 -12.06 -13.81 18.81
CA GLU A 26 -12.47 -14.77 19.83
C GLU A 26 -13.07 -14.12 21.10
N GLY A 27 -13.10 -12.79 21.22
CA GLY A 27 -13.55 -12.05 22.40
C GLY A 27 -12.59 -12.13 23.60
N ARG A 28 -11.36 -12.63 23.39
CA ARG A 28 -10.34 -12.82 24.43
C ARG A 28 -9.50 -11.57 24.63
N LEU A 29 -10.17 -10.47 24.94
CA LEU A 29 -9.57 -9.13 24.98
C LEU A 29 -8.42 -9.01 26.00
N ALA A 30 -8.53 -9.65 27.16
CA ALA A 30 -7.46 -9.63 28.16
C ALA A 30 -6.19 -10.37 27.69
N ASP A 31 -6.36 -11.48 26.95
CA ASP A 31 -5.23 -12.22 26.39
C ASP A 31 -4.57 -11.43 25.25
N ALA A 32 -5.38 -10.74 24.43
CA ALA A 32 -4.89 -9.85 23.39
C ALA A 32 -4.09 -8.69 23.99
N LEU A 33 -4.60 -8.06 25.06
CA LEU A 33 -3.92 -6.95 25.74
C LEU A 33 -2.58 -7.42 26.30
N LYS A 34 -2.56 -8.58 26.95
CA LYS A 34 -1.33 -9.18 27.45
C LYS A 34 -0.31 -9.43 26.34
N ALA A 35 -0.74 -9.92 25.18
CA ALA A 35 0.16 -10.13 24.05
C ALA A 35 0.79 -8.81 23.57
N VAL A 36 0.01 -7.72 23.52
CA VAL A 36 0.53 -6.39 23.19
C VAL A 36 1.51 -5.89 24.24
N GLU A 37 1.18 -5.98 25.53
CA GLU A 37 2.05 -5.56 26.64
C GLU A 37 3.39 -6.31 26.66
N ASP A 38 3.37 -7.62 26.41
CA ASP A 38 4.56 -8.46 26.40
C ASP A 38 5.45 -8.18 25.15
N ALA A 39 4.85 -7.79 24.02
CA ALA A 39 5.55 -7.54 22.77
C ALA A 39 6.05 -6.10 22.60
N ALA A 40 5.28 -5.09 23.01
CA ALA A 40 5.54 -3.68 22.74
C ALA A 40 6.97 -3.21 23.11
N PRO A 41 7.56 -3.59 24.25
CA PRO A 41 8.94 -3.21 24.59
C PRO A 41 10.01 -3.73 23.62
N ARG A 42 9.68 -4.78 22.85
CA ARG A 42 10.59 -5.44 21.89
C ARG A 42 10.45 -4.88 20.47
N ILE A 43 9.41 -4.08 20.20
CA ILE A 43 9.14 -3.44 18.91
C ILE A 43 8.98 -1.91 19.04
N PRO A 44 9.97 -1.20 19.64
CA PRO A 44 9.87 0.24 19.84
C PRO A 44 9.67 1.04 18.54
N SER A 45 9.99 0.50 17.36
CA SER A 45 9.68 1.14 16.07
C SER A 45 8.18 1.29 15.83
N ARG A 46 7.37 0.37 16.36
CA ARG A 46 5.90 0.27 16.22
C ARG A 46 5.16 0.80 17.45
N ARG A 47 5.76 1.74 18.19
CA ARG A 47 5.19 2.28 19.42
C ARG A 47 3.78 2.87 19.21
N ALA A 48 3.59 3.63 18.13
CA ALA A 48 2.28 4.20 17.81
C ALA A 48 1.23 3.09 17.62
N ASP A 49 1.58 2.06 16.85
CA ASP A 49 0.67 0.97 16.49
C ASP A 49 0.34 0.11 17.71
N THR A 50 1.34 -0.28 18.50
CA THR A 50 1.14 -1.04 19.74
C THR A 50 0.37 -0.27 20.82
N ALA A 51 0.60 1.03 20.97
CA ALA A 51 -0.14 1.86 21.92
C ALA A 51 -1.60 2.03 21.50
N HIS A 52 -1.88 2.11 20.20
CA HIS A 52 -3.25 2.12 19.69
C HIS A 52 -3.95 0.78 19.98
N LEU A 53 -3.34 -0.36 19.65
CA LEU A 53 -3.88 -1.68 19.97
C LEU A 53 -4.15 -1.84 21.47
N ALA A 54 -3.20 -1.43 22.32
CA ALA A 54 -3.38 -1.46 23.77
C ALA A 54 -4.55 -0.58 24.22
N ALA A 55 -4.68 0.63 23.67
CA ALA A 55 -5.75 1.56 24.02
C ALA A 55 -7.14 1.02 23.64
N CYS A 56 -7.30 0.45 22.45
CA CYS A 56 -8.56 -0.18 22.03
C CYS A 56 -8.95 -1.31 23.01
N LEU A 57 -8.01 -2.22 23.30
CA LEU A 57 -8.25 -3.36 24.20
C LEU A 57 -8.52 -2.94 25.66
N LEU A 58 -7.83 -1.91 26.15
CA LEU A 58 -8.09 -1.32 27.47
C LEU A 58 -9.50 -0.70 27.53
N THR A 59 -9.89 0.03 26.49
CA THR A 59 -11.19 0.71 26.44
C THR A 59 -12.33 -0.31 26.41
N LEU A 60 -12.24 -1.34 25.55
CA LEU A 60 -13.21 -2.43 25.47
C LEU A 60 -13.33 -3.26 26.75
N THR A 61 -12.34 -3.20 27.64
CA THR A 61 -12.38 -3.85 28.97
C THR A 61 -12.75 -2.88 30.11
N GLY A 62 -13.27 -1.69 29.78
CA GLY A 62 -13.76 -0.71 30.74
C GLY A 62 -12.66 0.09 31.44
N ARG A 63 -11.46 0.17 30.84
CA ARG A 63 -10.28 0.86 31.37
C ARG A 63 -9.89 2.06 30.51
N ALA A 64 -10.86 2.94 30.21
CA ALA A 64 -10.68 4.07 29.31
C ALA A 64 -9.60 5.07 29.80
N GLU A 65 -9.46 5.29 31.12
CA GLU A 65 -8.42 6.14 31.67
C GLU A 65 -7.01 5.58 31.45
N ASP A 66 -6.86 4.25 31.57
CA ASP A 66 -5.60 3.56 31.28
C ASP A 66 -5.28 3.61 29.77
N ALA A 67 -6.31 3.48 28.92
CA ALA A 67 -6.17 3.64 27.48
C ALA A 67 -5.65 5.04 27.11
N LEU A 68 -6.25 6.09 27.69
CA LEU A 68 -5.79 7.46 27.48
C LEU A 68 -4.35 7.66 27.99
N ALA A 69 -4.01 7.09 29.14
CA ALA A 69 -2.65 7.15 29.68
C ALA A 69 -1.64 6.50 28.72
N ALA A 70 -1.96 5.33 28.16
CA ALA A 70 -1.11 4.63 27.20
C ALA A 70 -0.85 5.46 25.93
N LEU A 71 -1.91 6.06 25.35
CA LEU A 71 -1.77 6.94 24.19
C LEU A 71 -0.94 8.18 24.51
N ARG A 72 -1.12 8.80 25.69
CA ARG A 72 -0.33 9.97 26.12
C ARG A 72 1.14 9.63 26.30
N THR A 73 1.46 8.52 26.96
CA THR A 73 2.85 8.07 27.10
C THR A 73 3.50 7.83 25.75
N ALA A 74 2.81 7.17 24.83
CA ALA A 74 3.33 6.96 23.48
C ALA A 74 3.51 8.28 22.72
N LEU A 75 2.57 9.23 22.84
CA LEU A 75 2.68 10.57 22.26
C LEU A 75 3.90 11.33 22.80
N ASP A 76 4.13 11.29 24.12
CA ASP A 76 5.30 11.92 24.75
C ASP A 76 6.62 11.32 24.22
N ASP A 77 6.60 10.03 23.88
CA ASP A 77 7.73 9.30 23.26
C ASP A 77 7.83 9.45 21.73
N GLY A 78 7.08 10.39 21.14
CA GLY A 78 7.19 10.73 19.72
C GLY A 78 6.22 9.99 18.79
N ALA A 79 5.32 9.15 19.32
CA ALA A 79 4.24 8.59 18.52
C ALA A 79 3.28 9.70 18.05
N TRP A 80 2.48 9.35 17.05
CA TRP A 80 1.34 10.13 16.60
C TRP A 80 0.45 9.23 15.74
N TRP A 81 -0.80 9.64 15.59
CA TRP A 81 -1.83 8.99 14.81
C TRP A 81 -2.56 10.02 13.96
N SER A 82 -3.07 9.59 12.81
CA SER A 82 -4.04 10.38 12.06
C SER A 82 -5.28 10.63 12.93
N PRO A 83 -5.99 11.75 12.71
CA PRO A 83 -7.21 12.04 13.46
C PRO A 83 -8.23 10.90 13.37
N ALA A 84 -8.36 10.28 12.19
CA ALA A 84 -9.29 9.18 11.95
C ALA A 84 -9.05 7.98 12.88
N ILE A 85 -7.80 7.60 13.13
CA ILE A 85 -7.48 6.49 14.05
C ILE A 85 -8.01 6.76 15.47
N LEU A 86 -8.00 8.01 15.93
CA LEU A 86 -8.40 8.36 17.29
C LEU A 86 -9.91 8.67 17.41
N VAL A 87 -10.52 9.17 16.33
CA VAL A 87 -11.88 9.73 16.33
C VAL A 87 -12.91 8.82 15.68
N ASP A 88 -12.50 7.97 14.74
CA ASP A 88 -13.43 7.13 13.98
C ASP A 88 -13.41 5.67 14.45
N ASP A 89 -12.37 5.23 15.18
CA ASP A 89 -12.29 3.88 15.74
C ASP A 89 -13.19 3.72 16.98
N ASP A 90 -14.34 3.06 16.80
CA ASP A 90 -15.36 2.84 17.83
C ASP A 90 -14.83 2.17 19.09
N ASP A 91 -13.74 1.40 19.01
CA ASP A 91 -13.11 0.80 20.19
C ASP A 91 -12.55 1.86 21.15
N LEU A 92 -12.31 3.09 20.69
CA LEU A 92 -11.86 4.21 21.48
C LEU A 92 -12.98 5.16 21.91
N ALA A 93 -14.25 4.84 21.67
CA ALA A 93 -15.38 5.75 21.91
C ALA A 93 -15.36 6.37 23.33
N ASP A 94 -15.20 5.55 24.37
CA ASP A 94 -15.22 6.02 25.77
C ASP A 94 -14.00 6.89 26.14
N VAL A 95 -12.90 6.79 25.39
CA VAL A 95 -11.69 7.61 25.61
C VAL A 95 -11.94 9.06 25.19
N ARG A 96 -12.82 9.30 24.22
CA ARG A 96 -13.01 10.61 23.57
C ARG A 96 -13.61 11.66 24.51
N ASP A 97 -14.37 11.20 25.51
CA ASP A 97 -15.03 12.07 26.50
C ASP A 97 -14.13 12.38 27.71
N LEU A 98 -12.99 11.72 27.84
CA LEU A 98 -12.09 11.90 28.97
C LEU A 98 -11.32 13.23 28.92
N GLU A 99 -11.09 13.79 30.09
CA GLU A 99 -10.21 14.95 30.24
C GLU A 99 -8.78 14.57 29.79
N GLY A 100 -8.27 15.32 28.82
CA GLY A 100 -6.92 15.09 28.26
C GLY A 100 -6.92 14.48 26.86
N PHE A 101 -8.04 13.92 26.39
CA PHE A 101 -8.14 13.45 25.00
C PHE A 101 -8.02 14.59 23.99
N ALA A 102 -8.75 15.70 24.19
CA ALA A 102 -8.70 16.84 23.27
C ALA A 102 -7.28 17.44 23.09
N PRO A 103 -6.46 17.65 24.15
CA PRO A 103 -5.05 17.98 24.01
C PRO A 103 -4.24 16.95 23.21
N LEU A 104 -4.41 15.66 23.50
CA LEU A 104 -3.72 14.57 22.79
C LEU A 104 -4.06 14.60 21.29
N LEU A 105 -5.34 14.72 20.94
CA LEU A 105 -5.81 14.75 19.57
C LEU A 105 -5.22 15.94 18.81
N ARG A 106 -5.19 17.13 19.42
CA ARG A 106 -4.60 18.32 18.79
C ARG A 106 -3.12 18.15 18.47
N GLU A 107 -2.34 17.65 19.42
CA GLU A 107 -0.90 17.43 19.23
C GLU A 107 -0.65 16.34 18.18
N SER A 108 -1.35 15.21 18.28
CA SER A 108 -1.25 14.12 17.30
C SER A 108 -1.61 14.60 15.89
N THR A 109 -2.68 15.39 15.75
CA THR A 109 -3.11 15.97 14.48
C THR A 109 -2.05 16.89 13.88
N ALA A 110 -1.40 17.73 14.70
CA ALA A 110 -0.34 18.63 14.23
C ALA A 110 0.89 17.85 13.72
N ARG A 111 1.29 16.77 14.42
CA ARG A 111 2.37 15.88 13.98
C ARG A 111 2.03 15.15 12.70
N HIS A 112 0.82 14.58 12.61
CA HIS A 112 0.32 13.94 11.40
C HIS A 112 0.32 14.91 10.20
N ALA A 113 -0.20 16.12 10.36
CA ALA A 113 -0.24 17.13 9.30
C ALA A 113 1.16 17.54 8.80
N THR A 114 2.17 17.49 9.67
CA THR A 114 3.57 17.77 9.30
C THR A 114 4.24 16.59 8.60
N ALA A 115 3.83 15.37 8.92
CA ALA A 115 4.48 14.14 8.46
C ALA A 115 3.82 13.50 7.21
N THR A 116 2.61 13.90 6.87
CA THR A 116 1.81 13.35 5.75
C THR A 116 1.81 14.29 4.54
N GLY A 117 1.64 13.73 3.34
CA GLY A 117 1.49 14.49 2.09
C GLY A 117 2.77 15.11 1.52
N VAL A 118 3.93 14.84 2.13
CA VAL A 118 5.25 15.19 1.58
C VAL A 118 5.82 13.96 0.85
N PRO A 119 6.00 14.01 -0.48
CA PRO A 119 6.61 12.92 -1.23
C PRO A 119 8.00 12.58 -0.69
N LEU A 120 8.32 11.29 -0.67
CA LEU A 120 9.62 10.77 -0.24
C LEU A 120 10.46 10.37 -1.45
N PRO A 121 11.80 10.40 -1.35
CA PRO A 121 12.66 9.90 -2.42
C PRO A 121 12.33 8.45 -2.77
N PRO A 122 12.17 8.10 -4.05
CA PRO A 122 11.90 6.73 -4.46
C PRO A 122 13.13 5.84 -4.29
N VAL A 123 12.90 4.53 -4.23
CA VAL A 123 13.99 3.54 -4.39
C VAL A 123 14.09 3.21 -5.87
N VAL A 124 15.23 3.56 -6.49
CA VAL A 124 15.49 3.30 -7.92
C VAL A 124 16.55 2.22 -8.07
N ARG A 125 16.25 1.16 -8.83
CA ARG A 125 17.20 0.10 -9.21
C ARG A 125 17.27 0.00 -10.73
N ARG A 126 18.48 -0.11 -11.27
CA ARG A 126 18.74 -0.11 -12.72
C ARG A 126 19.27 -1.46 -13.19
N PRO A 127 18.87 -1.91 -14.39
CA PRO A 127 19.36 -3.15 -14.98
C PRO A 127 20.83 -3.01 -15.39
N GLN A 128 21.49 -4.14 -15.62
CA GLN A 128 22.74 -4.16 -16.35
C GLN A 128 22.48 -3.91 -17.85
N GLY A 129 23.20 -2.96 -18.45
CA GLY A 129 23.03 -2.60 -19.86
C GLY A 129 21.92 -1.57 -20.11
N ALA A 130 21.47 -1.46 -21.37
CA ALA A 130 20.49 -0.47 -21.77
C ALA A 130 19.08 -0.86 -21.26
N PRO A 131 18.41 0.00 -20.46
CA PRO A 131 17.06 -0.28 -20.01
C PRO A 131 16.06 -0.28 -21.18
N ARG A 132 15.04 -1.13 -21.09
CA ARG A 132 14.01 -1.25 -22.13
C ARG A 132 12.63 -0.72 -21.71
N GLY A 133 12.49 -0.33 -20.45
CA GLY A 133 11.25 0.16 -19.86
C GLY A 133 11.46 0.64 -18.43
N VAL A 134 10.49 1.39 -17.92
CA VAL A 134 10.39 1.79 -16.51
C VAL A 134 9.21 1.05 -15.90
N LEU A 135 9.44 0.38 -14.77
CA LEU A 135 8.40 -0.22 -13.94
C LEU A 135 8.28 0.58 -12.64
N VAL A 136 7.17 1.30 -12.49
CA VAL A 136 6.81 1.96 -11.23
C VAL A 136 6.06 0.97 -10.36
N VAL A 137 6.56 0.70 -9.16
CA VAL A 137 5.94 -0.25 -8.21
C VAL A 137 5.44 0.45 -6.96
N LEU A 138 4.22 0.10 -6.55
CA LEU A 138 3.53 0.66 -5.39
C LEU A 138 3.33 -0.44 -4.34
N HIS A 139 3.78 -0.17 -3.13
CA HIS A 139 3.70 -1.11 -2.00
C HIS A 139 2.25 -1.32 -1.52
N GLY A 140 1.98 -2.43 -0.81
CA GLY A 140 0.70 -2.66 -0.13
C GLY A 140 0.48 -1.78 1.09
N ALA A 141 -0.66 -1.91 1.77
CA ALA A 141 -0.85 -1.21 3.05
C ALA A 141 0.17 -1.71 4.09
N ASP A 142 0.62 -0.81 4.97
CA ASP A 142 1.66 -1.06 5.97
C ASP A 142 3.02 -1.55 5.44
N GLN A 143 3.30 -1.25 4.17
CA GLN A 143 4.57 -1.54 3.52
C GLN A 143 5.28 -0.24 3.12
N ASP A 144 6.51 -0.36 2.62
CA ASP A 144 7.30 0.78 2.14
C ASP A 144 7.95 0.49 0.77
N ALA A 145 8.56 1.52 0.19
CA ALA A 145 9.23 1.42 -1.11
C ALA A 145 10.42 0.44 -1.10
N ALA A 146 11.09 0.25 0.03
CA ALA A 146 12.22 -0.66 0.12
C ALA A 146 11.74 -2.11 -0.02
N LEU A 147 10.68 -2.49 0.69
CA LEU A 147 10.06 -3.80 0.57
C LEU A 147 9.50 -4.03 -0.85
N ALA A 148 8.82 -3.04 -1.43
CA ALA A 148 8.37 -3.15 -2.82
C ALA A 148 9.54 -3.32 -3.80
N ALA A 149 10.65 -2.60 -3.63
CA ALA A 149 11.82 -2.77 -4.48
C ALA A 149 12.42 -4.19 -4.38
N GLU A 150 12.31 -4.86 -3.24
CA GLU A 150 12.72 -6.25 -3.03
C GLU A 150 11.75 -7.24 -3.68
N GLN A 151 10.45 -7.11 -3.42
CA GLN A 151 9.42 -7.98 -4.00
C GLN A 151 9.41 -7.97 -5.53
N TRP A 152 9.72 -6.81 -6.13
CA TRP A 152 9.72 -6.61 -7.58
C TRP A 152 11.12 -6.64 -8.21
N ALA A 153 12.15 -7.07 -7.47
CA ALA A 153 13.54 -7.02 -7.91
C ALA A 153 13.82 -7.74 -9.24
N ALA A 154 13.08 -8.81 -9.56
CA ALA A 154 13.23 -9.55 -10.81
C ALA A 154 12.93 -8.72 -12.08
N ALA A 155 12.25 -7.57 -11.96
CA ALA A 155 12.09 -6.64 -13.07
C ALA A 155 13.42 -6.04 -13.55
N VAL A 156 14.36 -5.86 -12.63
CA VAL A 156 15.71 -5.35 -12.94
C VAL A 156 16.45 -6.35 -13.82
N GLU A 157 16.39 -7.63 -13.50
CA GLU A 157 16.98 -8.69 -14.33
C GLU A 157 16.26 -8.82 -15.69
N ALA A 158 14.99 -8.42 -15.77
CA ALA A 158 14.22 -8.34 -17.02
C ALA A 158 14.54 -7.08 -17.86
N GLY A 159 15.47 -6.22 -17.43
CA GLY A 159 15.92 -5.05 -18.18
C GLY A 159 15.13 -3.76 -17.90
N PHE A 160 14.33 -3.71 -16.83
CA PHE A 160 13.56 -2.52 -16.45
C PHE A 160 14.29 -1.68 -15.41
N VAL A 161 14.17 -0.35 -15.54
CA VAL A 161 14.40 0.55 -14.40
C VAL A 161 13.23 0.37 -13.45
N LEU A 162 13.52 -0.10 -12.23
CA LEU A 162 12.53 -0.28 -11.18
C LEU A 162 12.49 0.99 -10.33
N VAL A 163 11.32 1.60 -10.21
CA VAL A 163 11.06 2.79 -9.39
C VAL A 163 10.01 2.42 -8.34
N ALA A 164 10.44 2.12 -7.11
CA ALA A 164 9.53 1.88 -6.01
C ALA A 164 9.18 3.20 -5.32
N VAL A 165 7.90 3.51 -5.26
CA VAL A 165 7.38 4.76 -4.71
C VAL A 165 6.90 4.52 -3.29
N ASP A 166 7.26 5.42 -2.39
CA ASP A 166 6.82 5.41 -1.01
C ASP A 166 5.62 6.36 -0.88
N SER A 167 4.52 5.89 -0.27
CA SER A 167 3.34 6.72 -0.07
C SER A 167 3.63 7.81 0.96
N SER A 168 3.28 9.05 0.62
CA SER A 168 3.28 10.16 1.58
C SER A 168 2.08 10.12 2.53
N GLN A 169 1.11 9.23 2.31
CA GLN A 169 -0.14 9.12 3.07
C GLN A 169 0.04 8.17 4.26
N ARG A 170 0.31 8.76 5.42
CA ARG A 170 0.63 8.03 6.65
C ARG A 170 -0.47 8.16 7.70
N SER A 171 -0.76 7.08 8.39
CA SER A 171 -1.69 7.08 9.53
C SER A 171 -0.96 6.99 10.87
N THR A 172 0.25 6.43 10.88
CA THR A 172 1.19 6.46 12.02
C THR A 172 2.60 6.76 11.47
N PRO A 173 3.66 6.92 12.30
CA PRO A 173 5.01 7.12 11.80
C PRO A 173 5.49 6.08 10.78
N LEU A 174 5.01 4.84 10.90
CA LEU A 174 5.37 3.74 10.00
C LEU A 174 4.24 3.37 9.05
N TYR A 175 3.00 3.27 9.54
CA TYR A 175 1.87 2.84 8.74
C TYR A 175 1.55 3.85 7.65
N ARG A 176 1.55 3.35 6.41
CA ARG A 176 1.24 4.10 5.21
C ARG A 176 0.46 3.22 4.25
N SER A 177 -0.41 3.86 3.47
CA SER A 177 -1.27 3.19 2.50
C SER A 177 -1.61 4.17 1.37
N TRP A 178 -2.61 3.85 0.56
CA TRP A 178 -3.00 4.65 -0.59
C TRP A 178 -4.51 4.97 -0.61
N PRO A 179 -5.02 5.73 0.38
CA PRO A 179 -6.45 6.06 0.44
C PRO A 179 -6.87 7.08 -0.63
N ASP A 180 -6.06 8.12 -0.87
CA ASP A 180 -6.32 9.13 -1.89
C ASP A 180 -5.44 8.88 -3.12
N ILE A 181 -6.08 8.59 -4.26
CA ILE A 181 -5.38 8.35 -5.52
C ILE A 181 -4.71 9.60 -6.07
N GLY A 182 -5.30 10.79 -5.88
CA GLY A 182 -4.74 12.05 -6.34
C GLY A 182 -3.44 12.37 -5.61
N VAL A 183 -3.36 12.10 -4.30
CA VAL A 183 -2.09 12.15 -3.55
C VAL A 183 -1.11 11.11 -4.07
N GLY A 184 -1.55 9.87 -4.29
CA GLY A 184 -0.68 8.81 -4.82
C GLY A 184 -0.07 9.16 -6.19
N ILE A 185 -0.85 9.76 -7.09
CA ILE A 185 -0.38 10.25 -8.39
C ILE A 185 0.66 11.37 -8.22
N ARG A 186 0.51 12.25 -7.22
CA ARG A 186 1.54 13.28 -6.93
C ARG A 186 2.84 12.64 -6.45
N ASP A 187 2.77 11.63 -5.57
CA ASP A 187 3.96 10.89 -5.11
C ASP A 187 4.67 10.20 -6.29
N ILE A 188 3.90 9.55 -7.17
CA ILE A 188 4.41 8.93 -8.40
C ILE A 188 5.06 9.96 -9.33
N THR A 189 4.42 11.11 -9.52
CA THR A 189 4.92 12.18 -10.38
C THR A 189 6.23 12.75 -9.84
N ALA A 190 6.32 12.96 -8.52
CA ALA A 190 7.55 13.39 -7.86
C ALA A 190 8.67 12.36 -8.03
N ALA A 191 8.37 11.07 -7.86
CA ALA A 191 9.33 10.00 -8.07
C ALA A 191 9.83 9.90 -9.52
N LEU A 192 8.95 10.09 -10.51
CA LEU A 192 9.33 10.08 -11.92
C LEU A 192 10.17 11.30 -12.32
N ALA A 193 10.02 12.43 -11.65
CA ALA A 193 10.83 13.62 -11.88
C ALA A 193 12.31 13.44 -11.49
N GLU A 194 12.64 12.42 -10.69
CA GLU A 194 14.01 12.05 -10.32
C GLU A 194 14.72 11.20 -11.40
N LEU A 195 14.01 10.79 -12.46
CA LEU A 195 14.59 10.04 -13.57
C LEU A 195 15.31 10.98 -14.55
N ASP A 196 16.38 10.47 -15.17
CA ASP A 196 17.02 11.18 -16.27
C ASP A 196 16.15 11.16 -17.54
N GLU A 197 16.48 12.02 -18.50
CA GLU A 197 15.72 12.17 -19.74
C GLU A 197 15.69 10.87 -20.57
N ALA A 198 16.75 10.05 -20.49
CA ALA A 198 16.81 8.79 -21.21
C ALA A 198 15.80 7.79 -20.63
N ASP A 199 15.79 7.60 -19.30
CA ASP A 199 14.85 6.74 -18.58
C ASP A 199 13.40 7.24 -18.74
N ALA A 200 13.18 8.55 -18.66
CA ALA A 200 11.85 9.16 -18.79
C ALA A 200 11.21 8.97 -20.18
N SER A 201 12.02 8.71 -21.21
CA SER A 201 11.54 8.48 -22.58
C SER A 201 11.07 7.04 -22.85
N LEU A 202 11.39 6.10 -21.95
CA LEU A 202 11.12 4.68 -22.10
C LEU A 202 9.63 4.34 -21.93
N PRO A 203 9.18 3.15 -22.41
CA PRO A 203 7.87 2.64 -22.08
C PRO A 203 7.67 2.51 -20.56
N LEU A 204 6.58 3.07 -20.06
CA LEU A 204 6.23 3.07 -18.64
C LEU A 204 5.16 2.02 -18.34
N LEU A 205 5.36 1.24 -17.29
CA LEU A 205 4.41 0.29 -16.72
C LEU A 205 4.17 0.62 -15.24
N ALA A 206 2.93 0.43 -14.78
CA ALA A 206 2.57 0.54 -13.38
C ALA A 206 2.38 -0.84 -12.75
N ALA A 207 2.75 -0.98 -11.49
CA ALA A 207 2.57 -2.22 -10.78
C ALA A 207 2.37 -1.99 -9.28
N GLY A 208 1.79 -2.97 -8.60
CA GLY A 208 1.68 -2.89 -7.16
C GLY A 208 0.98 -4.08 -6.52
N PHE A 209 1.05 -4.11 -5.19
CA PHE A 209 0.41 -5.11 -4.34
C PHE A 209 -0.74 -4.48 -3.54
N SER A 210 -1.85 -5.18 -3.35
CA SER A 210 -2.94 -4.74 -2.46
C SER A 210 -3.41 -3.31 -2.78
N ALA A 211 -3.37 -2.40 -1.80
CA ALA A 211 -3.68 -0.98 -2.00
C ALA A 211 -2.85 -0.31 -3.11
N GLY A 212 -1.56 -0.66 -3.24
CA GLY A 212 -0.70 -0.19 -4.33
C GLY A 212 -1.11 -0.77 -5.68
N GLY A 213 -1.57 -2.02 -5.72
CA GLY A 213 -2.12 -2.66 -6.92
C GLY A 213 -3.38 -1.93 -7.42
N ARG A 214 -4.28 -1.54 -6.49
CA ARG A 214 -5.42 -0.67 -6.79
C ARG A 214 -4.95 0.64 -7.43
N VAL A 215 -4.02 1.37 -6.80
CA VAL A 215 -3.57 2.66 -7.34
C VAL A 215 -2.87 2.52 -8.68
N ALA A 216 -2.04 1.49 -8.89
CA ALA A 216 -1.38 1.23 -10.16
C ALA A 216 -2.39 1.06 -11.31
N LEU A 217 -3.44 0.27 -11.07
CA LEU A 217 -4.54 0.07 -12.02
C LEU A 217 -5.29 1.37 -12.27
N LEU A 218 -5.71 2.07 -11.21
CA LEU A 218 -6.52 3.27 -11.35
C LEU A 218 -5.74 4.42 -12.00
N TRP A 219 -4.43 4.52 -11.76
CA TRP A 219 -3.54 5.47 -12.44
C TRP A 219 -3.43 5.16 -13.93
N ALA A 220 -3.31 3.88 -14.30
CA ALA A 220 -3.30 3.50 -15.71
C ALA A 220 -4.60 3.86 -16.44
N LEU A 221 -5.74 3.79 -15.73
CA LEU A 221 -7.05 4.15 -16.26
C LEU A 221 -7.40 5.64 -16.09
N SER A 222 -6.53 6.48 -15.52
CA SER A 222 -6.76 7.93 -15.39
C SER A 222 -6.72 8.64 -16.75
N ASP A 223 -7.46 9.75 -16.86
CA ASP A 223 -7.36 10.62 -18.02
C ASP A 223 -6.00 11.35 -18.04
N VAL A 224 -5.46 11.58 -19.24
CA VAL A 224 -4.23 12.36 -19.45
C VAL A 224 -4.41 13.84 -19.14
N SER A 225 -5.64 14.34 -19.07
CA SER A 225 -5.90 15.66 -18.50
C SER A 225 -5.58 15.72 -17.00
N ASP A 226 -5.64 14.58 -16.32
CA ASP A 226 -5.57 14.48 -14.87
C ASP A 226 -4.18 14.01 -14.40
N VAL A 227 -3.37 13.46 -15.30
CA VAL A 227 -2.03 12.95 -15.01
C VAL A 227 -1.02 13.38 -16.06
N ALA A 228 0.16 13.85 -15.62
CA ALA A 228 1.22 14.31 -16.52
C ALA A 228 1.82 13.15 -17.35
N VAL A 229 1.87 11.94 -16.78
CA VAL A 229 2.38 10.74 -17.44
C VAL A 229 1.44 9.59 -17.13
N ARG A 230 1.14 8.79 -18.16
CA ARG A 230 0.27 7.61 -18.05
C ARG A 230 1.04 6.34 -18.43
N PRO A 231 0.96 5.27 -17.61
CA PRO A 231 1.55 3.99 -17.95
C PRO A 231 0.81 3.35 -19.14
N SER A 232 1.54 2.57 -19.94
CA SER A 232 1.01 1.85 -21.10
C SER A 232 0.33 0.52 -20.75
N GLY A 233 0.53 0.05 -19.52
CA GLY A 233 -0.09 -1.14 -18.96
C GLY A 233 0.14 -1.24 -17.46
N PHE A 234 -0.56 -2.18 -16.81
CA PHE A 234 -0.40 -2.43 -15.39
C PHE A 234 -0.32 -3.92 -15.02
N LEU A 235 0.37 -4.22 -13.91
CA LEU A 235 0.40 -5.52 -13.26
C LEU A 235 0.06 -5.37 -11.77
N ALA A 236 -1.06 -5.94 -11.34
CA ALA A 236 -1.51 -5.87 -9.96
C ALA A 236 -1.52 -7.26 -9.29
N VAL A 237 -1.01 -7.36 -8.07
CA VAL A 237 -1.04 -8.59 -7.25
C VAL A 237 -1.95 -8.35 -6.06
N GLY A 238 -2.95 -9.21 -5.87
CA GLY A 238 -4.00 -9.11 -4.85
C GLY A 238 -4.58 -7.70 -4.71
N PRO A 239 -4.95 -6.97 -5.79
CA PRO A 239 -5.33 -5.57 -5.65
C PRO A 239 -6.57 -5.40 -4.78
N ALA A 240 -6.48 -4.50 -3.79
CA ALA A 240 -7.59 -4.11 -2.93
C ALA A 240 -8.57 -3.20 -3.71
N LEU A 241 -9.24 -3.79 -4.70
CA LEU A 241 -10.08 -3.13 -5.70
C LEU A 241 -11.51 -3.62 -5.57
N THR A 242 -12.46 -2.70 -5.74
CA THR A 242 -13.90 -3.00 -5.71
C THR A 242 -14.58 -2.28 -6.88
N PRO A 243 -15.80 -2.68 -7.30
CA PRO A 243 -16.54 -2.01 -8.36
C PRO A 243 -16.72 -0.49 -8.13
N ALA A 244 -16.82 -0.05 -6.87
CA ALA A 244 -17.00 1.35 -6.52
C ALA A 244 -15.80 2.24 -6.92
N HIS A 245 -14.61 1.66 -7.08
CA HIS A 245 -13.42 2.37 -7.54
C HIS A 245 -13.42 2.66 -9.05
N LEU A 246 -14.24 1.94 -9.81
CA LEU A 246 -14.31 2.04 -11.27
C LEU A 246 -15.46 2.94 -11.69
N ASP A 247 -15.26 4.26 -11.58
CA ASP A 247 -16.22 5.24 -12.07
C ASP A 247 -16.43 5.17 -13.60
N GLU A 248 -17.38 5.95 -14.09
CA GLU A 248 -17.74 5.97 -15.50
C GLU A 248 -16.56 6.36 -16.41
N ALA A 249 -15.76 7.34 -16.00
CA ALA A 249 -14.62 7.77 -16.78
C ALA A 249 -13.63 6.61 -16.96
N ARG A 250 -13.28 5.92 -15.88
CA ARG A 250 -12.38 4.76 -15.89
C ARG A 250 -12.92 3.61 -16.72
N ARG A 251 -14.23 3.33 -16.66
CA ARG A 251 -14.87 2.30 -17.51
C ARG A 251 -14.78 2.66 -19.00
N VAL A 252 -15.09 3.90 -19.36
CA VAL A 252 -14.95 4.38 -20.75
C VAL A 252 -13.50 4.28 -21.22
N ARG A 253 -12.53 4.64 -20.37
CA ARG A 253 -11.10 4.50 -20.69
C ARG A 253 -10.70 3.04 -20.90
N ALA A 254 -11.18 2.15 -20.06
CA ALA A 254 -10.93 0.72 -20.19
C ALA A 254 -11.48 0.17 -21.52
N ALA A 255 -12.69 0.59 -21.91
CA ALA A 255 -13.37 0.20 -23.15
C ALA A 255 -12.63 0.62 -24.43
N GLN A 256 -11.82 1.69 -24.38
CA GLN A 256 -11.05 2.15 -25.52
C GLN A 256 -9.85 1.25 -25.84
N GLY A 257 -9.59 0.20 -25.05
CA GLY A 257 -8.43 -0.69 -25.21
C GLY A 257 -7.09 0.05 -25.01
N ALA A 258 -7.12 1.18 -24.30
CA ALA A 258 -5.98 2.08 -24.16
C ALA A 258 -4.88 1.54 -23.23
N VAL A 259 -5.20 0.50 -22.44
CA VAL A 259 -4.35 -0.05 -21.38
C VAL A 259 -4.50 -1.55 -21.36
N ARG A 260 -3.38 -2.28 -21.30
CA ARG A 260 -3.37 -3.71 -20.99
C ARG A 260 -3.12 -3.94 -19.52
N GLY A 261 -3.83 -4.88 -18.92
CA GLY A 261 -3.74 -5.19 -17.50
C GLY A 261 -3.55 -6.68 -17.24
N ARG A 262 -2.76 -6.99 -16.21
CA ARG A 262 -2.68 -8.33 -15.61
C ARG A 262 -2.98 -8.21 -14.12
N MET A 263 -3.83 -9.09 -13.62
CA MET A 263 -4.15 -9.22 -12.20
C MET A 263 -3.80 -10.64 -11.76
N LEU A 264 -3.12 -10.78 -10.63
CA LEU A 264 -2.91 -12.05 -9.94
C LEU A 264 -3.64 -11.97 -8.61
N VAL A 265 -4.45 -12.97 -8.27
CA VAL A 265 -5.19 -13.00 -6.99
C VAL A 265 -5.03 -14.38 -6.36
N GLY A 266 -4.82 -14.45 -5.05
CA GLY A 266 -4.77 -15.72 -4.34
C GLY A 266 -6.14 -16.39 -4.27
N GLU A 267 -6.20 -17.71 -4.41
CA GLU A 267 -7.44 -18.48 -4.24
C GLU A 267 -8.02 -18.36 -2.81
N GLN A 268 -7.16 -18.12 -1.82
CA GLN A 268 -7.50 -18.02 -0.39
C GLN A 268 -7.30 -16.59 0.14
N ASP A 269 -7.34 -15.60 -0.76
CA ASP A 269 -7.18 -14.18 -0.42
C ASP A 269 -8.52 -13.60 0.05
N ASP A 270 -8.87 -13.87 1.30
CA ASP A 270 -10.11 -13.39 1.92
C ASP A 270 -10.10 -11.87 2.19
N GLU A 271 -8.96 -11.18 1.99
CA GLU A 271 -8.85 -9.72 2.22
C GLU A 271 -9.42 -8.89 1.06
N VAL A 272 -9.38 -9.42 -0.16
CA VAL A 272 -9.81 -8.70 -1.38
C VAL A 272 -10.90 -9.42 -2.16
N THR A 273 -11.27 -10.63 -1.74
CA THR A 273 -12.34 -11.41 -2.36
C THR A 273 -13.65 -11.32 -1.55
N PRO A 274 -14.82 -11.27 -2.22
CA PRO A 274 -15.04 -11.43 -3.67
C PRO A 274 -14.86 -10.15 -4.51
N GLU A 275 -14.68 -8.98 -3.89
CA GLU A 275 -14.83 -7.67 -4.55
C GLU A 275 -13.87 -7.46 -5.73
N VAL A 276 -12.65 -8.02 -5.66
CA VAL A 276 -11.69 -7.95 -6.76
C VAL A 276 -12.18 -8.65 -8.02
N TYR A 277 -12.92 -9.75 -7.89
CA TYR A 277 -13.51 -10.49 -9.01
C TYR A 277 -14.67 -9.70 -9.62
N ASP A 278 -15.51 -9.09 -8.79
CA ASP A 278 -16.59 -8.23 -9.25
C ASP A 278 -16.04 -7.00 -9.99
N ALA A 279 -14.96 -6.40 -9.48
CA ALA A 279 -14.29 -5.29 -10.15
C ALA A 279 -13.67 -5.70 -11.48
N HIS A 280 -13.07 -6.90 -11.55
CA HIS A 280 -12.56 -7.47 -12.80
C HIS A 280 -13.68 -7.70 -13.81
N ALA A 281 -14.83 -8.22 -13.39
CA ALA A 281 -16.00 -8.39 -14.25
C ALA A 281 -16.46 -7.05 -14.86
N VAL A 282 -16.50 -5.98 -14.06
CA VAL A 282 -16.82 -4.62 -14.56
C VAL A 282 -15.84 -4.16 -15.64
N LEU A 283 -14.54 -4.46 -15.51
CA LEU A 283 -13.54 -4.14 -16.54
C LEU A 283 -13.75 -4.95 -17.81
N VAL A 284 -14.04 -6.25 -17.68
CA VAL A 284 -14.31 -7.15 -18.82
C VAL A 284 -15.57 -6.73 -19.56
N ASP A 285 -16.65 -6.41 -18.85
CA ASP A 285 -17.92 -5.95 -19.43
C ASP A 285 -17.76 -4.61 -20.16
N ALA A 286 -16.85 -3.76 -19.68
CA ALA A 286 -16.47 -2.54 -20.38
C ALA A 286 -15.63 -2.80 -21.65
N GLY A 287 -15.12 -4.02 -21.87
CA GLY A 287 -14.27 -4.37 -23.02
C GLY A 287 -12.78 -4.12 -22.81
N ALA A 288 -12.31 -4.08 -21.56
CA ALA A 288 -10.90 -3.87 -21.25
C ALA A 288 -10.03 -5.09 -21.57
N ASP A 289 -8.80 -4.88 -22.04
CA ASP A 289 -7.76 -5.93 -22.15
C ASP A 289 -7.11 -6.17 -20.78
N VAL A 290 -7.89 -6.71 -19.85
CA VAL A 290 -7.45 -7.03 -18.49
C VAL A 290 -7.75 -8.49 -18.19
N THR A 291 -6.71 -9.27 -17.89
CA THR A 291 -6.86 -10.67 -17.48
C THR A 291 -6.57 -10.82 -16.00
N LEU A 292 -7.33 -11.71 -15.34
CA LEU A 292 -7.12 -12.10 -13.95
C LEU A 292 -6.75 -13.58 -13.89
N GLU A 293 -5.65 -13.90 -13.22
CA GLU A 293 -5.22 -15.27 -12.89
C GLU A 293 -5.41 -15.52 -11.39
N THR A 294 -6.21 -16.53 -11.04
CA THR A 294 -6.33 -17.02 -9.66
C THR A 294 -5.22 -18.03 -9.38
N ILE A 295 -4.44 -17.79 -8.33
CA ILE A 295 -3.28 -18.60 -7.94
C ILE A 295 -3.68 -19.60 -6.86
N PRO A 296 -3.64 -20.93 -7.14
CA PRO A 296 -4.11 -21.95 -6.20
C PRO A 296 -3.36 -21.93 -4.87
N GLY A 297 -4.11 -22.05 -3.76
CA GLY A 297 -3.57 -22.13 -2.41
C GLY A 297 -2.82 -20.89 -1.89
N LEU A 298 -2.81 -19.78 -2.64
CA LEU A 298 -2.20 -18.52 -2.23
C LEU A 298 -3.22 -17.67 -1.45
N GLY A 299 -2.81 -17.10 -0.31
CA GLY A 299 -3.57 -16.09 0.43
C GLY A 299 -3.29 -14.66 -0.07
N HIS A 300 -3.34 -13.67 0.81
CA HIS A 300 -3.00 -12.28 0.49
C HIS A 300 -1.46 -12.05 0.42
N ASP A 301 -0.79 -12.65 -0.57
CA ASP A 301 0.66 -12.56 -0.73
C ASP A 301 1.08 -12.69 -2.21
N PHE A 302 2.38 -12.63 -2.48
CA PHE A 302 2.97 -12.92 -3.78
C PHE A 302 3.09 -14.43 -4.03
N PRO A 303 2.90 -14.90 -5.28
CA PRO A 303 3.25 -16.27 -5.64
C PRO A 303 4.71 -16.59 -5.31
N ALA A 304 5.00 -17.79 -4.79
CA ALA A 304 6.37 -18.17 -4.45
C ALA A 304 7.34 -18.17 -5.66
N ASP A 305 6.79 -18.34 -6.87
CA ASP A 305 7.51 -18.27 -8.15
C ASP A 305 7.38 -16.90 -8.85
N PHE A 306 6.91 -15.86 -8.15
CA PHE A 306 6.64 -14.55 -8.73
C PHE A 306 7.84 -13.97 -9.49
N GLY A 307 9.04 -14.05 -8.92
CA GLY A 307 10.27 -13.60 -9.59
C GLY A 307 10.54 -14.30 -10.93
N ARG A 308 10.10 -15.56 -11.09
CA ARG A 308 10.21 -16.30 -12.36
C ARG A 308 9.09 -15.94 -13.34
N ARG A 309 7.91 -15.59 -12.85
CA ARG A 309 6.75 -15.18 -13.67
C ARG A 309 6.90 -13.76 -14.21
N LEU A 310 7.47 -12.86 -13.40
CA LEU A 310 7.47 -11.43 -13.62
C LEU A 310 7.98 -11.03 -15.03
N PRO A 311 9.12 -11.54 -15.54
CA PRO A 311 9.58 -11.17 -16.89
C PRO A 311 8.54 -11.47 -17.97
N GLY A 312 7.92 -12.66 -17.93
CA GLY A 312 6.89 -13.05 -18.90
C GLY A 312 5.64 -12.15 -18.81
N LEU A 313 5.21 -11.80 -17.61
CA LEU A 313 4.08 -10.89 -17.40
C LEU A 313 4.37 -9.50 -17.98
N LEU A 314 5.56 -8.96 -17.73
CA LEU A 314 5.98 -7.65 -18.24
C LEU A 314 6.06 -7.63 -19.77
N GLU A 315 6.53 -8.70 -20.43
CA GLU A 315 6.55 -8.79 -21.90
C GLU A 315 5.14 -8.68 -22.50
N THR A 316 4.11 -9.26 -21.86
CA THR A 316 2.73 -9.17 -22.38
C THR A 316 2.16 -7.75 -22.32
N LEU A 317 2.70 -6.92 -21.43
CA LEU A 317 2.27 -5.54 -21.19
C LEU A 317 3.02 -4.52 -22.03
N LEU A 318 4.25 -4.84 -22.48
CA LEU A 318 4.99 -3.99 -23.40
C LEU A 318 4.28 -3.93 -24.75
N VAL A 319 3.63 -2.80 -25.03
CA VAL A 319 3.17 -2.48 -26.38
C VAL A 319 4.34 -1.91 -27.16
N ALA A 320 4.73 -2.56 -28.26
CA ALA A 320 5.64 -1.93 -29.21
C ALA A 320 4.98 -0.63 -29.70
N ARG A 321 5.57 0.54 -29.41
CA ARG A 321 5.16 1.77 -30.08
C ARG A 321 5.23 1.52 -31.58
N PRO A 322 4.19 1.84 -32.38
CA PRO A 322 4.37 1.90 -33.82
C PRO A 322 5.56 2.81 -34.09
N ARG A 323 6.57 2.32 -34.80
CA ARG A 323 7.59 3.23 -35.35
C ARG A 323 6.82 4.25 -36.17
N LEU A 324 6.84 5.51 -35.76
CA LEU A 324 6.43 6.60 -36.64
C LEU A 324 7.28 6.42 -37.90
N ALA A 325 6.64 6.02 -39.00
CA ALA A 325 7.28 6.00 -40.30
C ALA A 325 7.79 7.42 -40.53
N GLY A 326 9.10 7.54 -40.78
CA GLY A 326 9.77 8.83 -40.88
C GLY A 326 9.07 9.76 -41.87
N CYS A 327 8.97 11.03 -41.48
CA CYS A 327 8.92 12.15 -42.40
C CYS A 327 10.35 12.54 -42.75
#